data_AF-I2DRI3-F1
#
_entry.id   AF-I2DRI3-F1
#
_cell.length_a   1.000
_cell.length_b   1.000
_cell.length_c   1.000
_cell.angle_alpha   90.00
_cell.angle_beta   90.00
_cell.angle_gamma   90.00
#
_symmetry.space_group_name_H-M   'P 1'
#
loop_
_entity.id
_entity.type
_entity.pdbx_description
1 polymer ?
#
loop_
_entity_poly.entity_id
_entity_poly.type
_entity_poly.pdbx_seq_one_letter_code
_entity_poly.pdbx_strand_id
1 'polypeptide(L)' 'MWDVLWMASRAARRAQGAPRIAFDVYRVPRGGQGMRPRPARLHLHIGPGDNAEPVITILMPNED' A
#
# COMPACT_ATOMS: atom_id res chain seq x y z
N MET A 1 -3.71 1.24 -13.85
CA MET A 1 -3.35 1.75 -12.50
C MET A 1 -2.24 0.87 -11.93
N TRP A 2 -0.99 1.08 -12.36
CA TRP A 2 0.20 0.28 -11.97
C TRP A 2 0.97 0.90 -10.79
N ASP A 3 0.74 2.19 -10.52
CA ASP A 3 1.52 2.98 -9.58
C ASP A 3 1.48 2.43 -8.15
N VAL A 4 0.31 2.03 -7.64
CA VAL A 4 0.15 1.47 -6.28
C VAL A 4 0.99 0.21 -6.10
N LEU A 5 0.92 -0.74 -7.05
CA LEU A 5 1.68 -2.00 -6.97
C LEU A 5 3.18 -1.77 -7.11
N TRP A 6 3.60 -0.85 -7.99
CA TRP A 6 5.00 -0.53 -8.16
C TRP A 6 5.59 0.19 -6.94
N MET A 7 4.87 1.13 -6.35
CA MET A 7 5.28 1.81 -5.10
C MET A 7 5.30 0.86 -3.91
N ALA A 8 4.30 -0.01 -3.76
CA ALA A 8 4.29 -1.08 -2.77
C ALA A 8 5.51 -2.00 -2.93
N SER A 9 5.80 -2.43 -4.16
CA SER A 9 6.96 -3.27 -4.48
C SER A 9 8.29 -2.58 -4.13
N ARG A 10 8.42 -1.27 -4.35
CA ARG A 10 9.59 -0.48 -3.92
C ARG A 10 9.69 -0.35 -2.40
N ALA A 11 8.57 -0.14 -1.72
CA ALA A 11 8.52 -0.06 -0.27
C ALA A 11 8.93 -1.39 0.37
N ALA A 12 8.40 -2.51 -0.12
CA ALA A 12 8.74 -3.86 0.32
C ALA A 12 10.25 -4.16 0.20
N ARG A 13 10.86 -3.84 -0.94
CA ARG A 13 12.30 -4.03 -1.16
C ARG A 13 13.17 -3.22 -0.20
N ARG A 14 12.68 -2.09 0.31
CA ARG A 14 13.39 -1.23 1.27
C ARG A 14 13.16 -1.62 2.73
N ALA A 15 12.18 -2.48 2.99
CA ALA A 15 11.68 -2.78 4.32
C ALA A 15 12.61 -3.64 5.19
N GLN A 16 13.65 -4.24 4.61
CA GLN A 16 14.60 -5.11 5.32
C GLN A 16 13.93 -6.20 6.19
N GLY A 17 12.81 -6.75 5.72
CA GLY A 17 12.06 -7.79 6.45
C GLY A 17 11.01 -7.27 7.44
N ALA A 18 10.74 -5.96 7.49
CA ALA A 18 9.64 -5.44 8.28
C ALA A 18 8.30 -6.00 7.78
N PRO A 19 7.46 -6.56 8.67
CA PRO A 19 6.17 -7.15 8.29
C PRO A 19 5.12 -6.09 7.94
N ARG A 20 5.33 -4.83 8.36
CA ARG A 20 4.44 -3.70 8.13
C ARG A 20 5.20 -2.49 7.63
N ILE A 21 4.81 -1.95 6.48
CA ILE A 21 5.45 -0.77 5.87
C ILE A 21 4.39 0.24 5.44
N ALA A 22 4.55 1.50 5.86
CA ALA A 22 3.73 2.59 5.36
C ALA A 22 4.33 3.19 4.07
N PHE A 23 3.48 3.49 3.10
CA PHE A 23 3.85 4.23 1.88
C PHE A 23 2.71 5.15 1.44
N ASP A 24 3.06 6.23 0.74
CA ASP A 24 2.09 7.22 0.28
C ASP A 24 1.85 7.10 -1.22
N VAL A 25 0.59 7.15 -1.64
CA VAL A 25 0.15 7.24 -3.04
C VAL A 25 -0.66 8.50 -3.26
N TYR A 26 -0.56 9.14 -4.42
CA TYR A 26 -1.45 10.25 -4.76
C TYR A 26 -2.69 9.71 -5.46
N ARG A 27 -3.86 9.89 -4.85
CA ARG A 27 -5.15 9.50 -5.44
C ARG A 27 -6.03 10.71 -5.69
N VAL A 28 -6.82 10.67 -6.76
CA VAL A 28 -7.91 11.64 -6.95
C VAL A 28 -9.14 11.10 -6.21
N PRO A 29 -9.69 11.84 -5.21
CA PRO A 29 -10.89 11.40 -4.50
C PRO A 29 -12.08 11.29 -5.46
N ARG A 30 -12.85 10.20 -5.37
CA ARG A 30 -14.10 10.08 -6.12
C ARG A 30 -15.17 10.96 -5.45
N GLY A 31 -15.89 11.77 -6.23
CA GLY A 31 -17.03 12.58 -5.74
C GLY A 31 -16.74 14.03 -5.34
N GLY A 32 -15.53 14.56 -5.61
CA GLY A 32 -15.21 15.97 -5.36
C GLY A 32 -15.18 16.83 -6.63
N GLN A 33 -15.53 18.12 -6.52
CA GLN A 33 -15.44 19.15 -7.57
C GLN A 33 -13.99 19.46 -8.02
N GLY A 34 -12.99 18.71 -7.56
CA GLY A 34 -11.58 19.01 -7.79
C GLY A 34 -10.78 17.78 -8.19
N MET A 35 -10.12 17.88 -9.35
CA MET A 35 -9.20 16.87 -9.90
C MET A 35 -7.85 16.78 -9.16
N ARG A 36 -7.67 17.53 -8.05
CA ARG A 36 -6.37 17.63 -7.37
C ARG A 36 -6.02 16.31 -6.69
N PRO A 37 -4.91 15.65 -7.06
CA PRO A 37 -4.45 14.46 -6.36
C PRO A 37 -4.14 14.80 -4.90
N ARG A 38 -4.55 13.92 -3.99
CA ARG A 38 -4.25 14.02 -2.56
C ARG A 38 -3.44 12.81 -2.12
N PRO A 39 -2.44 12.99 -1.24
CA PRO A 39 -1.73 11.86 -0.69
C PRO A 39 -2.70 10.99 0.12
N ALA A 40 -2.56 9.68 -0.03
CA ALA A 40 -3.23 8.66 0.76
C ALA A 40 -2.15 7.72 1.28
N ARG A 41 -2.07 7.59 2.60
CA ARG A 41 -1.19 6.64 3.26
C ARG A 41 -1.82 5.26 3.18
N LEU A 42 -1.05 4.27 2.77
CA LEU A 42 -1.42 2.86 2.74
C LEU A 42 -0.40 2.06 3.54
N HIS A 43 -0.86 0.96 4.13
CA HIS A 43 -0.01 0.01 4.81
C HIS A 43 0.12 -1.26 3.98
N LEU A 44 1.36 -1.73 3.88
CA LEU A 44 1.73 -3.02 3.32
C LEU A 44 1.95 -4.00 4.45
N HIS A 45 1.17 -5.07 4.50
CA HIS A 45 1.38 -6.18 5.43
C HIS A 45 1.94 -7.37 4.63
N ILE A 46 3.07 -7.90 5.09
CA ILE A 46 3.73 -9.06 4.49
C ILE A 46 3.72 -10.18 5.53
N GLY A 47 3.01 -11.26 5.22
CA GLY A 47 2.85 -12.40 6.11
C GLY A 47 2.67 -13.71 5.35
N PRO A 48 2.62 -14.86 6.05
CA PRO A 48 2.34 -16.14 5.43
C PRO A 48 0.89 -16.21 4.96
N GLY A 49 0.68 -16.74 3.76
CA GLY A 49 -0.61 -17.24 3.30
C GLY A 49 -0.92 -18.61 3.89
N ASP A 50 -2.04 -19.19 3.44
CA ASP A 50 -2.53 -20.47 3.93
C ASP A 50 -1.57 -21.64 3.66
N ASN A 51 -0.71 -21.51 2.65
CA ASN A 51 0.34 -22.48 2.30
C ASN A 51 1.75 -22.00 2.67
N ALA A 52 1.87 -21.05 3.60
CA ALA A 52 3.12 -20.40 4.00
C ALA A 52 3.84 -19.64 2.87
N GLU A 53 3.17 -19.37 1.75
CA GLU A 53 3.66 -18.48 0.72
C GLU A 53 3.65 -17.03 1.21
N PRO A 54 4.57 -16.16 0.78
CA PRO A 54 4.52 -14.75 1.16
C PRO A 54 3.33 -14.05 0.48
N VAL A 55 2.40 -13.54 1.29
CA VAL A 55 1.23 -12.78 0.84
C VAL A 55 1.40 -11.31 1.23
N ILE A 56 1.00 -10.44 0.30
CA ILE A 56 0.98 -9.00 0.46
C ILE A 56 -0.46 -8.54 0.58
N THR A 57 -0.78 -7.86 1.68
CA THR A 57 -2.06 -7.17 1.88
C THR A 57 -1.82 -5.66 1.88
N ILE A 58 -2.61 -4.91 1.10
CA ILE A 58 -2.57 -3.43 1.06
C ILE A 58 -3.88 -2.90 1.65
N LEU A 59 -3.76 -2.15 2.73
CA LEU A 59 -4.88 -1.67 3.54
C LEU A 59 -4.74 -0.18 3.87
N MET A 60 -5.83 0.49 4.24
CA MET A 60 -5.73 1.80 4.87
C MET A 60 -5.16 1.67 6.30
N PRO A 61 -4.56 2.73 6.87
CA PRO A 61 -3.91 2.66 8.18
C PRO A 61 -4.82 2.24 9.34
N ASN A 62 -6.14 2.43 9.17
CA ASN A 62 -7.19 2.12 10.12
C ASN A 62 -7.95 0.82 9.80
N GLU A 63 -7.54 0.09 8.77
CA GLU A 63 -8.09 -1.21 8.38
C GLU A 63 -7.06 -2.29 8.70
N ASP A 64 -6.76 -2.51 9.98
CA ASP A 64 -5.85 -3.58 10.45
C ASP A 64 -6.63 -4.87 10.71
#